data_AF-A0A251S9D2-F1
#
_entry.id   AF-A0A251S9D2-F1
#
_cell.length_a   1.000
_cell.length_b   1.000
_cell.length_c   1.000
_cell.angle_alpha   90.00
_cell.angle_beta   90.00
_cell.angle_gamma   90.00
#
_symmetry.space_group_name_H-M   'P 1'
#
loop_
_entity.id
_entity.type
_entity.pdbx_description
1 polymer ?
#
loop_
_entity_poly.entity_id
_entity_poly.type
_entity_poly.pdbx_seq_one_letter_code
_entity_poly.pdbx_strand_id
1 'polypeptide(L)'
;MCGNVIIPYPFRIGGDCSVNQWYIIDCNSSKPYLSAFGQLEVLDVNTMNQTVTVNAPTISACQNSIWNISQAMSIDLGRSPFMFSKSHNKFVFEGCGNAVMMDPGCKVLTGCSTKCNTDTLSQRKSCFGISCCQSTITYYLKSYNINITRLARDERACRSAFLVDEASYVEGRFSKDYNSYVPLSLLWTLSERDILNVSCYYSAGTIEF
;
A
#
# COMPACT_ATOMS: atom_id res chain seq x y z
N MET A 1 21.32 -3.71 3.60
CA MET A 1 20.29 -4.64 3.07
C MET A 1 19.68 -5.41 4.23
N CYS A 2 18.44 -5.86 4.11
CA CYS A 2 17.76 -6.75 5.08
C CYS A 2 17.06 -7.85 4.28
N GLY A 3 17.54 -9.09 4.38
CA GLY A 3 17.13 -10.17 3.47
C GLY A 3 17.40 -9.78 2.01
N ASN A 4 16.35 -9.83 1.18
CA ASN A 4 16.43 -9.52 -0.25
C ASN A 4 16.16 -8.05 -0.58
N VAL A 5 15.93 -7.19 0.43
CA VAL A 5 15.59 -5.79 0.22
C VAL A 5 16.81 -4.92 0.44
N ILE A 6 17.15 -4.12 -0.57
CA ILE A 6 18.18 -3.08 -0.46
C ILE A 6 17.55 -1.92 0.31
N ILE A 7 18.26 -1.45 1.35
CA ILE A 7 17.81 -0.34 2.20
C ILE A 7 18.75 0.83 1.94
N PRO A 8 18.42 1.73 0.99
CA PRO A 8 19.22 2.90 0.66
C PRO A 8 18.87 4.08 1.56
N TYR A 9 19.75 5.08 1.60
CA TYR A 9 19.41 6.40 2.14
C TYR A 9 18.13 6.95 1.47
N PRO A 10 17.19 7.57 2.23
CA PRO A 10 17.28 7.98 3.64
C PRO A 10 16.95 6.89 4.67
N PHE A 11 16.54 5.71 4.23
CA PHE A 11 16.19 4.60 5.11
C PHE A 11 17.43 4.01 5.75
N ARG A 12 17.30 3.57 7.01
CA ARG A 12 18.41 2.96 7.74
C ARG A 12 17.92 1.86 8.66
N ILE A 13 18.70 0.79 8.75
CA ILE A 13 18.42 -0.31 9.69
C ILE A 13 18.85 0.13 11.09
N GLY A 14 17.92 0.07 12.05
CA GLY A 14 18.14 0.53 13.42
C GLY A 14 18.04 2.05 13.60
N GLY A 15 18.05 2.49 14.86
CA GLY A 15 17.78 3.89 15.23
C GLY A 15 18.97 4.84 15.13
N ASP A 16 20.20 4.33 15.22
CA ASP A 16 21.39 5.18 15.24
C ASP A 16 21.63 5.81 13.86
N CYS A 17 21.74 7.15 13.83
CA CYS A 17 22.13 7.88 12.64
C CYS A 17 21.14 7.77 11.44
N SER A 18 19.84 7.65 11.72
CA SER A 18 18.77 7.85 10.74
C SER A 18 18.53 9.34 10.49
N VAL A 19 18.05 9.69 9.29
CA VAL A 19 17.70 11.08 8.94
C VAL A 19 16.64 11.64 9.88
N ASN A 20 15.63 10.83 10.19
CA ASN A 20 14.66 11.05 11.26
C ASN A 20 13.97 9.71 11.59
N GLN A 21 13.12 9.73 12.61
CA GLN A 21 12.43 8.54 13.12
C GLN A 21 11.50 7.85 12.10
N TRP A 22 11.04 8.56 11.06
CA TRP A 22 10.16 8.00 10.03
C TRP A 22 10.88 7.04 9.08
N TYR A 23 12.20 7.18 8.96
CA TYR A 23 13.03 6.42 8.03
C TYR A 23 13.77 5.24 8.68
N ILE A 24 13.46 4.94 9.94
CA ILE A 24 14.03 3.79 10.66
C ILE A 24 13.37 2.50 10.16
N ILE A 25 14.22 1.54 9.80
CA ILE A 25 13.86 0.18 9.40
C ILE A 25 14.26 -0.78 10.52
N ASP A 26 13.29 -1.53 11.03
CA ASP A 26 13.56 -2.66 11.89
C ASP A 26 13.74 -3.91 11.02
N CYS A 27 14.91 -4.54 11.09
CA CYS A 27 15.17 -5.77 10.35
C CYS A 27 14.98 -6.96 11.30
N ASN A 28 13.84 -7.64 11.21
CA ASN A 28 13.54 -8.83 12.01
C ASN A 28 13.52 -10.07 11.12
N SER A 29 14.34 -11.07 11.43
CA SER A 29 14.38 -12.36 10.70
C SER A 29 14.52 -12.18 9.18
N SER A 30 15.42 -11.28 8.78
CA SER A 30 15.67 -10.90 7.37
C SER A 30 14.48 -10.24 6.65
N LYS A 31 13.48 -9.75 7.40
CA LYS A 31 12.39 -8.94 6.87
C LYS A 31 12.49 -7.50 7.39
N PRO A 32 12.50 -6.50 6.50
CA PRO A 32 12.51 -5.10 6.91
C PRO A 32 11.10 -4.59 7.21
N TYR A 33 10.99 -3.73 8.21
CA TYR A 33 9.74 -3.12 8.64
C TYR A 33 9.93 -1.63 8.90
N LEU A 34 9.00 -0.79 8.43
CA LEU A 34 8.93 0.61 8.86
C LEU A 34 8.43 0.66 10.30
N SER A 35 9.31 1.06 11.22
CA SER A 35 9.03 1.06 12.66
C SER A 35 7.93 2.05 13.03
N ALA A 36 7.90 3.21 12.37
CA ALA A 36 6.96 4.30 12.66
C ALA A 36 5.47 3.96 12.39
N PHE A 37 5.18 2.87 11.68
CA PHE A 37 3.82 2.45 11.33
C PHE A 37 3.45 1.08 11.91
N GLY A 38 3.98 0.75 13.10
CA GLY A 38 3.61 -0.49 13.80
C GLY A 38 4.12 -1.74 13.08
N GLN A 39 5.36 -1.69 12.58
CA GLN A 39 6.03 -2.77 11.82
C GLN A 39 5.38 -3.06 10.46
N LEU A 40 5.31 -2.04 9.61
CA LEU A 40 4.81 -2.19 8.25
C LEU A 40 5.91 -2.79 7.35
N GLU A 41 5.71 -4.03 6.89
CA GLU A 41 6.73 -4.79 6.11
C GLU A 41 7.09 -4.05 4.82
N VAL A 42 8.38 -3.85 4.58
CA VAL A 42 8.91 -3.25 3.35
C VAL A 42 9.26 -4.35 2.37
N LEU A 43 8.76 -4.22 1.14
CA LEU A 43 8.98 -5.16 0.05
C LEU A 43 10.06 -4.68 -0.92
N ASP A 44 10.13 -3.36 -1.15
CA ASP A 44 11.13 -2.74 -2.03
C ASP A 44 11.30 -1.24 -1.72
N VAL A 45 12.46 -0.68 -2.07
CA VAL A 45 12.74 0.75 -1.99
C VAL A 45 13.30 1.24 -3.32
N ASN A 46 12.60 2.14 -3.99
CA ASN A 46 13.01 2.73 -5.25
C ASN A 46 13.36 4.21 -5.06
N THR A 47 14.66 4.52 -5.11
CA THR A 47 15.14 5.90 -4.92
C THR A 47 14.88 6.81 -6.10
N MET A 48 14.81 6.28 -7.32
CA MET A 48 14.54 7.05 -8.54
C MET A 48 13.11 7.58 -8.56
N ASN A 49 12.16 6.74 -8.17
CA ASN A 49 10.74 7.08 -8.10
C ASN A 49 10.32 7.66 -6.73
N GLN A 50 11.25 7.71 -5.78
CA GLN A 50 11.00 8.10 -4.38
C GLN A 50 9.86 7.32 -3.74
N THR A 51 9.82 6.01 -4.00
CA THR A 51 8.81 5.12 -3.44
C THR A 51 9.42 4.09 -2.48
N VAL A 52 8.62 3.70 -1.50
CA VAL A 52 8.81 2.50 -0.69
C VAL A 52 7.56 1.64 -0.87
N THR A 53 7.75 0.41 -1.33
CA THR A 53 6.65 -0.54 -1.48
C THR A 53 6.53 -1.34 -0.21
N VAL A 54 5.34 -1.37 0.36
CA VAL A 54 5.01 -2.00 1.64
C VAL A 54 3.94 -3.07 1.47
N ASN A 55 3.87 -4.00 2.41
CA ASN A 55 2.85 -5.03 2.45
C ASN A 55 1.63 -4.54 3.24
N ALA A 56 0.54 -4.16 2.55
CA ALA A 56 -0.63 -3.56 3.18
C ALA A 56 -1.83 -4.53 3.18
N PRO A 57 -2.64 -4.56 4.25
CA PRO A 57 -3.81 -5.45 4.31
C PRO A 57 -4.87 -5.05 3.28
N THR A 58 -5.54 -6.05 2.72
CA THR A 58 -6.71 -5.85 1.86
C THR A 58 -8.00 -5.79 2.68
N ILE A 59 -9.03 -5.15 2.13
CA ILE A 59 -10.36 -5.14 2.74
C ILE A 59 -11.19 -6.18 2.02
N SER A 60 -11.66 -7.20 2.73
CA SER A 60 -12.40 -8.34 2.17
C SER A 60 -13.72 -8.57 2.90
N ALA A 61 -14.74 -9.01 2.14
CA ALA A 61 -16.05 -9.42 2.62
C ALA A 61 -16.40 -10.78 2.00
N CYS A 62 -16.18 -11.86 2.74
CA CYS A 62 -16.34 -13.24 2.27
C CYS A 62 -17.42 -14.05 2.99
N GLN A 63 -17.83 -13.62 4.18
CA GLN A 63 -18.90 -14.28 4.91
C GLN A 63 -20.26 -13.95 4.23
N ASN A 64 -21.30 -14.75 4.49
CA ASN A 64 -22.71 -14.38 4.30
C ASN A 64 -23.13 -13.17 5.17
N SER A 65 -22.21 -12.25 5.48
CA SER A 65 -22.53 -10.98 6.09
C SER A 65 -23.36 -10.22 5.07
N ILE A 66 -24.65 -10.17 5.37
CA ILE A 66 -25.64 -9.28 4.76
C ILE A 66 -25.19 -7.80 4.83
N TRP A 67 -24.16 -7.51 5.62
CA TRP A 67 -23.61 -6.20 5.92
C TRP A 67 -22.69 -5.65 4.83
N ASN A 68 -22.99 -4.43 4.37
CA ASN A 68 -22.02 -3.59 3.67
C ASN A 68 -20.81 -3.36 4.60
N ILE A 69 -19.59 -3.39 4.07
CA ILE A 69 -18.44 -2.87 4.80
C ILE A 69 -18.53 -1.35 4.68
N SER A 70 -19.17 -0.73 5.68
CA SER A 70 -19.50 0.69 5.65
C SER A 70 -18.25 1.57 5.61
N GLN A 71 -17.18 1.15 6.27
CA GLN A 71 -15.91 1.86 6.24
C GLN A 71 -14.77 1.01 6.78
N ALA A 72 -13.79 0.68 5.94
CA ALA A 72 -12.50 0.19 6.40
C ALA A 72 -11.43 1.25 6.12
N MET A 73 -10.70 1.61 7.18
CA MET A 73 -9.72 2.70 7.17
C MET A 73 -8.35 2.17 6.75
N SER A 74 -7.62 2.97 5.97
CA SER A 74 -6.22 2.71 5.67
C SER A 74 -5.33 2.93 6.89
N ILE A 75 -4.05 2.57 6.76
CA ILE A 75 -3.00 3.10 7.65
C ILE A 75 -3.04 4.64 7.59
N ASP A 76 -2.93 5.28 8.75
CA ASP A 76 -2.83 6.74 8.83
C ASP A 76 -1.35 7.17 8.80
N LEU A 77 -0.97 7.82 7.70
CA LEU A 77 0.38 8.34 7.52
C LEU A 77 0.56 9.70 8.22
N GLY A 78 -0.51 10.32 8.73
CA GLY A 78 -0.48 11.52 9.56
C GLY A 78 0.44 12.62 9.03
N ARG A 79 1.33 13.12 9.90
CA ARG A 79 2.34 14.14 9.58
C ARG A 79 3.68 13.56 9.10
N SER A 80 3.76 12.26 8.87
CA SER A 80 4.98 11.63 8.36
C SER A 80 5.34 12.18 6.97
N PRO A 81 6.58 12.01 6.52
CA PRO A 81 6.99 12.38 5.16
C PRO A 81 6.44 11.43 4.07
N PHE A 82 5.57 10.48 4.42
CA PHE A 82 5.02 9.50 3.50
C PHE A 82 3.62 9.88 2.99
N MET A 83 3.30 9.47 1.77
CA MET A 83 1.97 9.61 1.17
C MET A 83 1.66 8.38 0.32
N PHE A 84 0.40 7.96 0.22
CA PHE A 84 0.01 6.97 -0.78
C PHE A 84 0.30 7.55 -2.18
N SER A 85 1.14 6.85 -2.95
CA SER A 85 1.63 7.36 -4.22
C SER A 85 0.53 7.36 -5.28
N LYS A 86 0.17 8.54 -5.79
CA LYS A 86 -0.83 8.70 -6.85
C LYS A 86 -0.48 7.94 -8.12
N SER A 87 0.79 8.02 -8.52
CA SER A 87 1.26 7.57 -9.84
C SER A 87 1.72 6.11 -9.86
N HIS A 88 1.89 5.49 -8.69
CA HIS A 88 2.37 4.11 -8.58
C HIS A 88 1.33 3.16 -8.02
N ASN A 89 0.19 3.67 -7.55
CA ASN A 89 -0.90 2.81 -7.09
C ASN A 89 -2.15 2.92 -7.97
N LYS A 90 -2.89 1.83 -7.99
CA LYS A 90 -4.26 1.79 -8.51
C LYS A 90 -5.22 1.21 -7.50
N PHE A 91 -6.44 1.70 -7.52
CA PHE A 91 -7.54 1.16 -6.76
C PHE A 91 -8.12 -0.03 -7.53
N VAL A 92 -8.24 -1.18 -6.86
CA VAL A 92 -8.79 -2.40 -7.45
C VAL A 92 -9.94 -2.89 -6.58
N PHE A 93 -11.01 -3.31 -7.25
CA PHE A 93 -12.12 -4.00 -6.65
C PHE A 93 -12.36 -5.32 -7.36
N GLU A 94 -12.44 -6.40 -6.59
CA GLU A 94 -12.74 -7.75 -7.06
C GLU A 94 -14.02 -8.25 -6.39
N GLY A 95 -14.85 -8.97 -7.15
CA GLY A 95 -16.19 -9.38 -6.76
C GLY A 95 -17.28 -8.57 -7.46
N CYS A 96 -18.49 -8.63 -6.90
CA CYS A 96 -19.72 -8.09 -7.52
C CYS A 96 -20.31 -6.99 -6.64
N GLY A 97 -20.41 -5.77 -7.15
CA GLY A 97 -20.92 -4.65 -6.36
C GLY A 97 -20.29 -3.32 -6.75
N ASN A 98 -20.21 -2.41 -5.78
CA ASN A 98 -19.45 -1.18 -5.91
C ASN A 98 -18.49 -1.03 -4.75
N ALA A 99 -17.29 -0.54 -5.01
CA ALA A 99 -16.36 -0.09 -4.00
C ALA A 99 -16.04 1.39 -4.24
N VAL A 100 -16.08 2.18 -3.17
CA VAL A 100 -15.83 3.62 -3.20
C VAL A 100 -14.73 3.95 -2.22
N MET A 101 -13.72 4.66 -2.70
CA MET A 101 -12.62 5.20 -1.90
C MET A 101 -12.91 6.66 -1.59
N MET A 102 -12.81 7.04 -0.32
CA MET A 102 -13.11 8.36 0.20
C MET A 102 -11.93 8.88 1.04
N ASP A 103 -11.81 10.19 1.15
CA ASP A 103 -10.92 10.80 2.13
C ASP A 103 -11.53 10.75 3.55
N PRO A 104 -10.79 11.16 4.59
CA PRO A 104 -11.33 11.24 5.96
C PRO A 104 -12.52 12.19 6.12
N GLY A 105 -12.70 13.15 5.20
CA GLY A 105 -13.81 14.09 5.17
C GLY A 105 -15.04 13.61 4.40
N CYS A 106 -15.12 12.30 4.07
CA CYS A 106 -16.19 11.68 3.31
C CYS A 106 -16.33 12.19 1.86
N LYS A 107 -15.30 12.84 1.30
CA LYS A 107 -15.27 13.19 -0.11
C LYS A 107 -14.86 11.98 -0.93
N VAL A 108 -15.62 11.67 -1.98
CA VAL A 108 -15.29 10.58 -2.91
C VAL A 108 -14.02 10.93 -3.69
N LEU A 109 -13.03 10.04 -3.62
CA LEU A 109 -11.75 10.15 -4.32
C LEU A 109 -11.77 9.36 -5.63
N THR A 110 -12.26 8.13 -5.58
CA THR A 110 -12.43 7.25 -6.74
C THR A 110 -13.43 6.15 -6.42
N GLY A 111 -13.92 5.44 -7.43
CA GLY A 111 -14.88 4.37 -7.27
C GLY A 111 -14.79 3.36 -8.38
N CYS A 112 -15.37 2.19 -8.13
CA CYS A 112 -15.27 1.04 -9.00
C CYS A 112 -16.55 0.22 -8.89
N SER A 113 -17.17 -0.11 -10.03
CA SER A 113 -18.41 -0.86 -10.10
C SER A 113 -18.24 -2.07 -11.00
N THR A 114 -18.69 -3.23 -10.54
CA THR A 114 -18.62 -4.48 -11.29
C THR A 114 -19.98 -5.15 -11.36
N LYS A 115 -20.18 -5.89 -12.44
CA LYS A 115 -21.22 -6.90 -12.54
C LYS A 115 -20.57 -8.27 -12.59
N CYS A 116 -21.30 -9.29 -12.17
CA CYS A 116 -20.90 -10.66 -12.34
C CYS A 116 -21.80 -11.33 -13.35
N ASN A 117 -21.19 -12.08 -14.27
CA ASN A 117 -21.90 -12.87 -15.25
C ASN A 117 -21.87 -14.33 -14.79
N THR A 118 -22.92 -15.10 -15.05
CA THR A 118 -23.01 -16.51 -14.65
C THR A 118 -22.02 -17.42 -15.40
N ASP A 119 -21.47 -16.98 -16.53
CA ASP A 119 -20.87 -17.88 -17.52
C ASP A 119 -19.38 -17.69 -17.87
N THR A 120 -18.58 -16.89 -17.15
CA THR A 120 -17.13 -16.79 -17.49
C THR A 120 -16.20 -16.62 -16.30
N LEU A 121 -15.26 -17.57 -16.19
CA LEU A 121 -14.06 -17.50 -15.36
C LEU A 121 -13.20 -16.30 -15.80
N SER A 122 -13.17 -15.25 -14.96
CA SER A 122 -12.38 -14.04 -15.20
C SER A 122 -10.89 -14.35 -15.10
N GLN A 123 -10.15 -14.21 -16.22
CA GLN A 123 -8.69 -14.20 -16.21
C GLN A 123 -8.19 -12.82 -15.74
N ARG A 124 -7.10 -12.80 -14.96
CA ARG A 124 -6.47 -11.57 -14.39
C ARG A 124 -6.17 -10.46 -15.43
N LYS A 125 -6.11 -10.79 -16.73
CA LYS A 125 -5.79 -9.84 -17.81
C LYS A 125 -6.96 -8.92 -18.21
N SER A 126 -8.19 -9.13 -17.70
CA SER A 126 -9.36 -8.32 -18.09
C SER A 126 -10.16 -7.77 -16.91
N CYS A 127 -9.52 -7.03 -15.99
CA CYS A 127 -10.19 -6.33 -14.88
C CYS A 127 -10.93 -5.05 -15.36
N PHE A 128 -11.93 -5.23 -16.23
CA PHE A 128 -12.65 -4.15 -16.92
C PHE A 128 -14.17 -4.18 -16.67
N GLY A 129 -14.59 -4.36 -15.42
CA GLY A 129 -15.99 -4.22 -14.99
C GLY A 129 -16.80 -5.52 -14.88
N ILE A 130 -16.21 -6.66 -15.26
CA ILE A 130 -16.80 -8.00 -15.03
C ILE A 130 -15.99 -8.70 -13.96
N SER A 131 -16.59 -8.97 -12.81
CA SER A 131 -15.98 -9.60 -11.62
C SER A 131 -14.77 -8.87 -11.01
N CYS A 132 -14.20 -7.89 -11.70
CA CYS A 132 -13.08 -7.05 -11.27
C CYS A 132 -13.15 -5.71 -12.00
N CYS A 133 -12.82 -4.63 -11.32
CA CYS A 133 -12.53 -3.36 -11.96
C CYS A 133 -11.34 -2.68 -11.29
N GLN A 134 -10.68 -1.79 -12.03
CA GLN A 134 -9.58 -0.97 -11.53
C GLN A 134 -9.80 0.50 -11.89
N SER A 135 -9.29 1.40 -11.06
CA SER A 135 -9.34 2.84 -11.28
C SER A 135 -8.07 3.51 -10.75
N THR A 136 -7.67 4.61 -11.35
CA THR A 136 -6.55 5.42 -10.86
C THR A 136 -6.99 6.29 -9.69
N ILE A 137 -6.06 6.62 -8.80
CA ILE A 137 -6.25 7.68 -7.81
C ILE A 137 -5.71 9.02 -8.35
N THR A 138 -6.30 10.13 -7.93
CA THR A 138 -6.01 11.46 -8.48
C THR A 138 -5.20 12.36 -7.55
N TYR A 139 -4.97 11.95 -6.30
CA TYR A 139 -4.30 12.73 -5.27
C TYR A 139 -3.29 11.88 -4.50
N TYR A 140 -2.27 12.54 -3.93
CA TYR A 140 -1.44 11.97 -2.88
C TYR A 140 -2.21 12.05 -1.56
N LEU A 141 -2.28 10.95 -0.83
CA LEU A 141 -3.16 10.81 0.33
C LEU A 141 -2.34 10.51 1.59
N LYS A 142 -2.82 10.97 2.75
CA LYS A 142 -2.29 10.56 4.07
C LYS A 142 -3.06 9.40 4.67
N SER A 143 -4.34 9.33 4.38
CA SER A 143 -5.24 8.25 4.76
C SER A 143 -6.44 8.25 3.83
N TYR A 144 -7.14 7.12 3.79
CA TYR A 144 -8.36 6.96 3.02
C TYR A 144 -9.25 5.90 3.66
N ASN A 145 -10.50 5.90 3.23
CA ASN A 145 -11.52 4.94 3.64
C ASN A 145 -12.07 4.24 2.41
N ILE A 146 -12.32 2.95 2.51
CA ILE A 146 -13.02 2.21 1.45
C ILE A 146 -14.35 1.70 2.00
N ASN A 147 -15.41 1.90 1.21
CA ASN A 147 -16.74 1.36 1.45
C ASN A 147 -17.08 0.38 0.32
N ILE A 148 -17.51 -0.83 0.69
CA ILE A 148 -17.92 -1.88 -0.26
C ILE A 148 -19.43 -2.11 -0.10
N THR A 149 -20.15 -1.95 -1.20
CA THR A 149 -21.60 -2.13 -1.29
C THR A 149 -21.95 -3.32 -2.18
N ARG A 150 -22.93 -4.10 -1.74
CA ARG A 150 -23.41 -5.30 -2.45
C ARG A 150 -24.46 -4.96 -3.51
N LEU A 151 -24.38 -5.66 -4.66
CA LEU A 151 -25.51 -5.80 -5.58
C LEU A 151 -26.41 -6.97 -5.13
N ALA A 152 -27.70 -6.72 -4.98
CA ALA A 152 -28.67 -7.59 -4.28
C ALA A 152 -28.78 -9.05 -4.80
N ARG A 153 -28.30 -9.34 -6.01
CA ARG A 153 -28.48 -10.63 -6.68
C ARG A 153 -27.34 -11.64 -6.50
N ASP A 154 -26.28 -11.30 -5.78
CA ASP A 154 -25.11 -12.18 -5.64
C ASP A 154 -24.83 -12.53 -4.17
N GLU A 155 -25.19 -13.76 -3.79
CA GLU A 155 -25.21 -14.25 -2.40
C GLU A 155 -23.95 -15.04 -2.01
N ARG A 156 -23.03 -15.34 -2.94
CA ARG A 156 -21.93 -16.31 -2.65
C ARG A 156 -20.52 -15.87 -3.05
N ALA A 157 -20.35 -14.70 -3.66
CA ALA A 157 -19.02 -14.22 -4.05
C ALA A 157 -18.38 -13.35 -2.97
N CYS A 158 -17.16 -13.73 -2.56
CA CYS A 158 -16.24 -12.87 -1.82
C CYS A 158 -16.00 -11.57 -2.59
N ARG A 159 -15.89 -10.47 -1.85
CA ARG A 159 -15.57 -9.14 -2.39
C ARG A 159 -14.29 -8.65 -1.73
N SER A 160 -13.42 -7.99 -2.48
CA SER A 160 -12.24 -7.34 -1.92
C SER A 160 -11.94 -6.04 -2.63
N ALA A 161 -11.52 -5.03 -1.87
CA ALA A 161 -11.11 -3.75 -2.39
C ALA A 161 -9.80 -3.32 -1.73
N PHE A 162 -8.88 -2.77 -2.52
CA PHE A 162 -7.56 -2.39 -2.04
C PHE A 162 -6.88 -1.41 -2.98
N LEU A 163 -5.93 -0.68 -2.43
CA LEU A 163 -4.97 0.11 -3.18
C LEU A 163 -3.70 -0.75 -3.34
N VAL A 164 -3.16 -0.85 -4.55
CA VAL A 164 -2.04 -1.75 -4.87
C VAL A 164 -1.05 -1.07 -5.79
N ASP A 165 0.23 -1.38 -5.61
CA ASP A 165 1.30 -1.01 -6.53
C ASP A 165 1.01 -1.57 -7.92
N GLU A 166 1.00 -0.68 -8.91
CA GLU A 166 0.56 -1.00 -10.26
C GLU A 166 1.47 -2.03 -10.93
N ALA A 167 2.79 -1.87 -10.78
CA ALA A 167 3.78 -2.79 -11.35
C ALA A 167 3.61 -4.19 -10.76
N SER A 168 3.56 -4.29 -9.43
CA SER A 168 3.35 -5.56 -8.71
C SER A 168 2.05 -6.26 -9.11
N TYR A 169 0.98 -5.50 -9.34
CA TYR A 169 -0.30 -6.05 -9.80
C TYR A 169 -0.23 -6.61 -11.22
N VAL A 170 0.41 -5.89 -12.14
CA VAL A 170 0.54 -6.33 -13.54
C VAL A 170 1.42 -7.58 -13.64
N GLU A 171 2.50 -7.64 -12.87
CA GLU A 171 3.40 -8.79 -12.83
C GLU A 171 2.82 -9.98 -12.05
N GLY A 172 1.80 -9.75 -11.22
CA GLY A 172 1.15 -10.79 -10.43
C GLY A 172 2.01 -11.38 -9.31
N ARG A 173 2.97 -10.60 -8.79
CA ARG A 173 4.01 -11.04 -7.83
C ARG A 173 3.53 -11.26 -6.39
N PHE A 174 2.23 -11.35 -6.13
CA PHE A 174 1.68 -11.57 -4.79
C PHE A 174 0.56 -12.60 -4.77
N SER A 175 0.43 -13.31 -3.64
CA SER A 175 -0.67 -14.25 -3.40
C SER A 175 -1.96 -13.47 -3.16
N LYS A 176 -3.08 -13.99 -3.69
CA LYS A 176 -4.42 -13.43 -3.51
C LYS A 176 -5.31 -14.46 -2.83
N ASP A 177 -5.04 -14.68 -1.55
CA ASP A 177 -5.96 -15.37 -0.66
C ASP A 177 -6.95 -14.39 0.00
N TYR A 178 -8.09 -14.88 0.47
CA TYR A 178 -9.12 -14.08 1.13
C TYR A 178 -8.74 -13.76 2.59
N ASN A 179 -7.73 -12.90 2.72
CA ASN A 179 -7.21 -12.17 3.89
C ASN A 179 -5.78 -11.70 3.56
N SER A 180 -5.56 -11.34 2.29
CA SER A 180 -4.22 -11.08 1.77
C SER A 180 -3.73 -9.71 2.16
N TYR A 181 -2.40 -9.63 2.12
CA TYR A 181 -1.69 -8.39 2.00
C TYR A 181 -1.31 -8.19 0.54
N VAL A 182 -1.30 -6.95 0.09
CA VAL A 182 -0.91 -6.57 -1.26
C VAL A 182 0.23 -5.56 -1.21
N PRO A 183 1.15 -5.59 -2.20
CA PRO A 183 2.14 -4.55 -2.35
C PRO A 183 1.47 -3.21 -2.58
N LEU A 184 1.91 -2.19 -1.87
CA LEU A 184 1.38 -0.84 -1.92
C LEU A 184 2.55 0.15 -1.91
N SER A 185 2.56 1.13 -2.80
CA SER A 185 3.66 2.10 -2.86
C SER A 185 3.35 3.38 -2.09
N LEU A 186 4.20 3.72 -1.15
CA LEU A 186 4.22 5.03 -0.50
C LEU A 186 5.28 5.90 -1.17
N LEU A 187 4.90 7.11 -1.57
CA LEU A 187 5.85 8.17 -1.87
C LEU A 187 6.47 8.64 -0.54
N TRP A 188 7.78 8.89 -0.53
CA TRP A 188 8.47 9.50 0.60
C TRP A 188 9.16 10.81 0.20
N THR A 189 9.37 11.71 1.15
CA THR A 189 9.88 13.05 0.90
C THR A 189 10.94 13.46 1.93
N LEU A 190 12.00 14.13 1.48
CA LEU A 190 13.03 14.67 2.37
C LEU A 190 12.98 16.19 2.33
N SER A 191 12.87 16.83 3.49
CA SER A 191 13.03 18.27 3.60
C SER A 191 14.51 18.65 3.77
N GLU A 192 14.86 19.89 3.47
CA GLU A 192 16.22 20.41 3.73
C GLU A 192 16.61 20.31 5.20
N ARG A 193 15.63 20.47 6.11
CA ARG A 193 15.85 20.32 7.56
C ARG A 193 16.23 18.88 7.93
N ASP A 194 15.62 17.90 7.27
CA ASP A 194 15.95 16.50 7.47
C ASP A 194 17.41 16.22 7.08
N ILE A 195 17.86 16.80 5.97
CA ILE A 195 19.24 16.65 5.47
C ILE A 195 20.25 17.33 6.40
N LEU A 196 19.94 18.52 6.91
CA LEU A 196 20.82 19.30 7.80
C LEU A 196 20.93 18.70 9.21
N ASN A 197 19.91 17.97 9.64
CA ASN A 197 19.90 17.29 10.95
C ASN A 197 20.60 15.94 10.95
N VAL A 198 21.22 15.52 9.82
CA VAL A 198 22.07 14.32 9.78
C VAL A 198 23.36 14.60 10.54
N SER A 199 23.31 14.52 11.87
CA SER A 199 24.48 14.63 12.74
C SER A 199 25.20 13.29 12.83
N CYS A 200 25.72 12.83 11.70
CA CYS A 200 26.59 11.66 11.65
C CYS A 200 27.98 12.13 11.24
N TYR A 201 28.79 12.47 12.25
CA TYR A 201 30.22 12.57 12.03
C TYR A 201 30.70 11.20 11.56
N TYR A 202 31.28 11.14 10.37
CA TYR A 202 32.16 10.04 10.01
C TYR A 202 33.28 10.02 11.06
N SER A 203 33.34 8.99 11.90
CA SER A 203 34.61 8.60 12.49
C SER A 203 35.50 8.19 11.32
N ALA A 204 36.35 9.12 10.88
CA ALA A 204 37.41 8.84 9.93
C ALA A 204 38.24 7.69 10.51
N GLY A 205 38.07 6.50 9.95
CA GLY A 205 38.90 5.35 10.25
C GLY A 205 40.34 5.71 9.95
N THR A 206 41.20 5.42 10.91
CA THR A 206 42.65 5.55 10.88
C THR A 206 43.20 4.99 9.56
N ILE A 207 43.82 5.86 8.75
CA ILE A 207 44.72 5.44 7.70
C ILE A 207 46.06 5.20 8.40
N GLU A 208 46.42 3.94 8.63
CA GLU A 208 47.81 3.56 8.88
C GLU A 208 48.42 3.12 7.55
N PHE A 209 49.57 3.73 7.23
CA PHE A 209 50.42 3.43 6.08
C PHE A 209 51.26 2.18 6.31
#